data_AF-A0AA43KZU3-F1
#
_entry.id   AF-A0AA43KZU3-F1
#
_cell.length_a   1.000
_cell.length_b   1.000
_cell.length_c   1.000
_cell.angle_alpha   90.00
_cell.angle_beta   90.00
_cell.angle_gamma   90.00
#
_symmetry.space_group_name_H-M   'P 1'
#
loop_
_entity.id
_entity.type
_entity.pdbx_description
1 polymer ?
#
loop_
_entity_poly.entity_id
_entity_poly.type
_entity_poly.pdbx_seq_one_letter_code
_entity_poly.pdbx_strand_id
1 'polypeptide(L)'
;MFEGYTGIPVGQEQWMNDLIWGIVFLLFISFSFIFYYYSPVFLRTLKDIVQVKHRQSLFEVGQGSKGDERVFHAFMTFQTLLLSTLFLFIWYKKAEGATEFDSVKTALYAGSLFLLLLLYYYFKRGIYALLGWTFFEKESYRLWQVGYQASLDLLGVLFYIPLLWILFIDTDPIYPFGLFSAFYLLSRCVIIYKTIRIFQIKKGDYLFLFLYLCAQEIAPLFLFINGAVLLYNFIALSTLWR
;
A
#
# COMPACT_ATOMS: atom_id res chain seq x y z
N MET A 1 10.81 -3.62 -56.93
CA MET A 1 9.73 -4.30 -56.18
C MET A 1 9.96 -3.94 -54.73
N PHE A 2 9.23 -2.96 -54.20
CA PHE A 2 9.42 -2.50 -52.82
C PHE A 2 8.65 -3.46 -51.91
N GLU A 3 9.37 -4.30 -51.17
CA GLU A 3 8.79 -5.05 -50.06
C GLU A 3 8.36 -4.02 -49.01
N GLY A 4 7.05 -3.76 -48.96
CA GLY A 4 6.47 -3.00 -47.88
C GLY A 4 6.69 -3.75 -46.58
N TYR A 5 7.36 -3.12 -45.62
CA TYR A 5 7.43 -3.59 -44.25
C TYR A 5 6.00 -3.78 -43.75
N THR A 6 5.55 -5.03 -43.70
CA THR A 6 4.30 -5.39 -43.06
C THR A 6 4.47 -5.05 -41.59
N GLY A 7 3.64 -4.12 -41.10
CA GLY A 7 3.64 -3.74 -39.69
C GLY A 7 3.42 -4.99 -38.85
N ILE A 8 4.31 -5.22 -37.87
CA ILE A 8 4.14 -6.28 -36.89
C ILE A 8 2.79 -6.00 -36.20
N PRO A 9 1.83 -6.95 -36.19
CA PRO A 9 0.57 -6.73 -35.51
C PRO A 9 0.88 -6.46 -34.04
N VAL A 10 0.50 -5.27 -33.56
CA VAL A 10 0.68 -4.91 -32.15
C VAL A 10 -0.18 -5.87 -31.34
N GLY A 11 0.47 -6.83 -30.69
CA GLY A 11 -0.21 -7.84 -29.87
C GLY A 11 -0.96 -7.17 -28.72
N GLN A 12 -2.10 -7.73 -28.32
CA GLN A 12 -2.90 -7.23 -27.18
C GLN A 12 -2.09 -7.12 -25.87
N GLU A 13 -1.05 -7.96 -25.73
CA GLU A 13 -0.03 -7.90 -24.67
C GLU A 13 0.69 -6.54 -24.58
N GLN A 14 0.96 -5.88 -25.71
CA GLN A 14 1.73 -4.64 -25.76
C GLN A 14 0.90 -3.42 -25.31
N TRP A 15 -0.38 -3.35 -25.73
CA TRP A 15 -1.30 -2.29 -25.30
C TRP A 15 -1.52 -2.28 -23.78
N MET A 16 -1.61 -3.46 -23.18
CA MET A 16 -1.77 -3.61 -21.74
C MET A 16 -0.52 -3.15 -20.97
N ASN A 17 0.67 -3.50 -21.47
CA ASN A 17 1.92 -3.03 -20.88
C ASN A 17 2.04 -1.50 -21.01
N ASP A 18 1.73 -0.93 -22.17
CA ASP A 18 1.75 0.52 -22.39
C ASP A 18 0.78 1.26 -21.46
N LEU A 19 -0.39 0.68 -21.20
CA LEU A 19 -1.36 1.22 -20.23
C LEU A 19 -0.82 1.16 -18.80
N ILE A 20 -0.21 0.05 -18.38
CA ILE A 20 0.40 -0.07 -17.05
C ILE A 20 1.52 0.96 -16.90
N TRP A 21 2.38 1.12 -17.91
CA TRP A 21 3.42 2.16 -17.95
C TRP A 21 2.81 3.55 -17.81
N GLY A 22 1.79 3.87 -18.60
CA GLY A 22 1.09 5.15 -18.55
C GLY A 22 0.55 5.47 -17.16
N ILE A 23 -0.07 4.50 -16.49
CA ILE A 23 -0.58 4.65 -15.12
C ILE A 23 0.57 4.91 -14.14
N VAL A 24 1.65 4.15 -14.20
CA VAL A 24 2.80 4.32 -13.29
C VAL A 24 3.47 5.67 -13.48
N PHE A 25 3.66 6.12 -14.72
CA PHE A 25 4.19 7.44 -15.03
C PHE A 25 3.27 8.57 -14.54
N LEU A 26 1.96 8.45 -14.78
CA LEU A 26 0.97 9.41 -14.27
C LEU A 26 1.02 9.51 -12.74
N LEU A 27 1.14 8.37 -12.05
CA LEU A 27 1.27 8.34 -10.59
C LEU A 27 2.56 9.00 -10.14
N PHE A 28 3.68 8.72 -10.79
CA PHE A 28 4.97 9.31 -10.46
C PHE A 28 5.01 10.83 -10.67
N ILE A 29 4.40 11.32 -11.76
CA ILE A 29 4.26 12.76 -12.02
C ILE A 29 3.35 13.41 -10.97
N SER A 30 2.21 12.80 -10.68
CA SER A 30 1.28 13.26 -9.64
C SER A 30 1.95 13.31 -8.27
N PHE A 31 2.71 12.26 -7.92
CA PHE A 31 3.52 12.20 -6.71
C PHE A 31 4.56 13.32 -6.68
N SER A 32 5.29 13.54 -7.76
CA SER A 32 6.31 14.59 -7.85
C SER A 32 5.70 15.99 -7.67
N PHE A 33 4.53 16.25 -8.27
CA PHE A 33 3.82 17.52 -8.13
C PHE A 33 3.35 17.76 -6.69
N ILE A 34 2.75 16.73 -6.07
CA ILE A 34 2.27 16.80 -4.68
C ILE A 34 3.45 16.91 -3.72
N PHE A 35 4.55 16.20 -3.97
CA PHE A 35 5.77 16.33 -3.19
C PHE A 35 6.36 17.74 -3.28
N TYR A 36 6.37 18.35 -4.47
CA TYR A 36 6.83 19.73 -4.64
C TYR A 36 6.01 20.71 -3.80
N TYR A 37 4.68 20.61 -3.86
CA TYR A 37 3.78 21.52 -3.15
C TYR A 37 3.74 21.26 -1.62
N TYR A 38 3.77 19.99 -1.20
CA TYR A 38 3.64 19.57 0.21
C TYR A 38 4.95 19.05 0.83
N SER A 39 6.11 19.39 0.27
CA SER A 39 7.44 19.00 0.79
C SER A 39 7.65 19.27 2.29
N PRO A 40 7.20 20.39 2.90
CA PRO A 40 7.38 20.59 4.34
C PRO A 40 6.50 19.65 5.17
N VAL A 41 5.36 19.20 4.66
CA VAL A 41 4.50 18.22 5.33
C VAL A 41 5.17 16.84 5.30
N PHE A 42 5.67 16.42 4.14
CA PHE A 42 6.38 15.15 4.00
C PHE A 42 7.60 15.04 4.92
N LEU A 43 8.43 16.08 4.99
CA LEU A 43 9.59 16.08 5.89
C LEU A 43 9.20 16.02 7.38
N ARG A 44 8.07 16.62 7.75
CA ARG A 44 7.51 16.45 9.10
C ARG A 44 7.06 15.00 9.33
N THR A 45 6.34 14.43 8.37
CA THR A 45 5.89 13.03 8.40
C THR A 45 7.08 12.06 8.55
N LEU A 46 8.19 12.26 7.84
CA LEU A 46 9.40 11.44 8.02
C LEU A 46 10.03 11.61 9.40
N LYS A 47 10.10 12.84 9.91
CA LYS A 47 10.59 13.08 11.28
C LYS A 47 9.70 12.39 12.31
N ASP A 48 8.39 12.38 12.11
CA ASP A 48 7.45 11.70 12.98
C ASP A 48 7.68 10.19 13.01
N ILE A 49 8.18 9.56 11.93
CA ILE A 49 8.56 8.13 11.91
C ILE A 49 9.72 7.85 12.86
N VAL A 50 10.73 8.71 12.88
CA VAL A 50 11.97 8.52 13.66
C VAL A 50 11.82 9.03 15.11
N GLN A 51 11.19 10.18 15.29
CA GLN A 51 11.04 10.84 16.58
C GLN A 51 9.67 10.54 17.18
N VAL A 52 9.65 9.71 18.23
CA VAL A 52 8.48 9.63 19.11
C VAL A 52 8.54 10.83 20.07
N LYS A 53 8.01 11.98 19.62
CA LYS A 53 7.86 13.16 20.48
C LYS A 53 6.76 12.89 21.51
N HIS A 54 7.13 12.84 22.78
CA HIS A 54 6.16 12.71 23.89
C HIS A 54 5.41 14.02 24.19
N ARG A 55 5.96 15.18 23.77
CA ARG A 55 5.30 16.48 23.88
C ARG A 55 4.96 17.01 22.49
N GLN A 56 3.67 17.19 22.22
CA GLN A 56 3.24 18.00 21.09
C GLN A 56 3.62 19.46 21.35
N SER A 57 4.43 20.03 20.48
CA SER A 57 4.67 21.47 20.50
C SER A 57 3.36 22.17 20.15
N LEU A 58 2.79 22.91 21.10
CA LEU A 58 1.63 23.80 20.89
C LEU A 58 1.87 24.83 19.75
N PHE A 59 3.12 25.00 19.29
CA PHE A 59 3.52 25.91 18.23
C PHE A 59 3.62 25.28 16.83
N GLU A 60 3.58 23.95 16.68
CA GLU A 60 3.61 23.30 15.35
C GLU A 60 2.26 23.37 14.61
N VAL A 61 1.19 23.83 15.29
CA VAL A 61 -0.18 23.97 14.76
C VAL A 61 -0.29 25.08 13.68
N GLY A 62 0.73 25.93 13.52
CA GLY A 62 0.63 27.16 12.73
C GLY A 62 0.97 27.09 11.24
N GLN A 63 1.40 25.94 10.68
CA GLN A 63 2.08 25.95 9.37
C GLN A 63 1.54 24.97 8.32
N GLY A 64 0.28 24.54 8.44
CA GLY A 64 -0.44 23.77 7.41
C GLY A 64 -1.92 23.76 7.75
N SER A 65 -2.79 24.18 6.82
CA SER A 65 -4.24 24.04 7.04
C SER A 65 -4.53 22.55 7.24
N LYS A 66 -5.30 22.16 8.26
CA LYS A 66 -5.72 20.75 8.48
C LYS A 66 -6.40 20.11 7.25
N GLY A 67 -6.84 20.92 6.29
CA GLY A 67 -7.32 20.46 4.98
C GLY A 67 -6.20 19.91 4.11
N ASP A 68 -5.07 20.62 4.03
CA ASP A 68 -3.94 20.34 3.16
C ASP A 68 -3.23 19.02 3.54
N GLU A 69 -3.03 18.81 4.84
CA GLU A 69 -2.45 17.55 5.36
C GLU A 69 -3.36 16.34 5.04
N ARG A 70 -4.69 16.52 5.14
CA ARG A 70 -5.63 15.45 4.81
C ARG A 70 -5.58 15.09 3.33
N VAL A 71 -5.49 16.08 2.44
CA VAL A 71 -5.37 15.85 1.00
C VAL A 71 -4.08 15.10 0.69
N PHE A 72 -2.96 15.53 1.28
CA PHE A 72 -1.67 14.88 1.13
C PHE A 72 -1.72 13.40 1.55
N HIS A 73 -2.16 13.11 2.76
CA HIS A 73 -2.24 11.74 3.28
C HIS A 73 -3.26 10.87 2.53
N ALA A 74 -4.37 11.45 2.06
CA ALA A 74 -5.35 10.75 1.24
C ALA A 74 -4.75 10.32 -0.10
N PHE A 75 -4.02 11.23 -0.75
CA PHE A 75 -3.31 10.93 -2.00
C PHE A 75 -2.24 9.84 -1.79
N MET A 76 -1.40 9.97 -0.76
CA MET A 76 -0.37 8.97 -0.44
C MET A 76 -0.97 7.59 -0.17
N THR A 77 -2.10 7.53 0.53
CA THR A 77 -2.84 6.28 0.78
C THR A 77 -3.34 5.68 -0.53
N PHE A 78 -4.02 6.48 -1.37
CA PHE A 78 -4.53 6.05 -2.66
C PHE A 78 -3.40 5.51 -3.55
N GLN A 79 -2.29 6.24 -3.63
CA GLN A 79 -1.10 5.84 -4.37
C GLN A 79 -0.53 4.52 -3.85
N THR A 80 -0.40 4.33 -2.53
CA THR A 80 0.13 3.09 -1.94
C THR A 80 -0.76 1.88 -2.29
N LEU A 81 -2.09 2.04 -2.23
CA LEU A 81 -3.04 0.99 -2.61
C LEU A 81 -2.97 0.66 -4.10
N LEU A 82 -2.83 1.67 -4.95
CA LEU A 82 -2.75 1.47 -6.39
C LEU A 82 -1.42 0.82 -6.80
N LEU A 83 -0.29 1.28 -6.25
CA LEU A 83 1.03 0.68 -6.50
C LEU A 83 1.10 -0.78 -6.03
N SER A 84 0.54 -1.10 -4.85
CA SER A 84 0.48 -2.47 -4.37
C SER A 84 -0.42 -3.37 -5.23
N THR A 85 -1.54 -2.84 -5.73
CA THR A 85 -2.40 -3.55 -6.68
C THR A 85 -1.65 -3.87 -7.97
N LEU A 86 -1.00 -2.87 -8.58
CA LEU A 86 -0.24 -3.05 -9.82
C LEU A 86 0.89 -4.05 -9.63
N PHE A 87 1.62 -3.95 -8.51
CA PHE A 87 2.70 -4.87 -8.20
C PHE A 87 2.22 -6.33 -8.11
N LEU A 88 1.16 -6.59 -7.33
CA LEU A 88 0.60 -7.93 -7.17
C LEU A 88 0.04 -8.46 -8.49
N PHE A 89 -0.60 -7.60 -9.29
CA PHE A 89 -1.12 -7.96 -10.59
C PHE A 89 -0.01 -8.37 -11.58
N ILE A 90 1.07 -7.58 -11.70
CA ILE A 90 2.20 -7.89 -12.58
C ILE A 90 2.92 -9.15 -12.10
N TRP A 91 3.12 -9.29 -10.79
CA TRP A 91 3.72 -10.48 -10.20
C TRP A 91 2.91 -11.73 -10.52
N TYR A 92 1.59 -11.68 -10.35
CA TYR A 92 0.69 -12.79 -10.68
C TYR A 92 0.76 -13.16 -12.16
N LYS A 93 0.71 -12.17 -13.06
CA LYS A 93 0.84 -12.39 -14.52
C LYS A 93 2.16 -13.09 -14.86
N LYS A 94 3.28 -12.65 -14.28
CA LYS A 94 4.59 -13.27 -14.50
C LYS A 94 4.69 -14.66 -13.86
N ALA A 95 4.07 -14.89 -12.70
CA ALA A 95 4.15 -16.15 -11.97
C ALA A 95 3.33 -17.28 -12.61
N GLU A 96 2.13 -16.99 -13.12
CA GLU A 96 1.26 -17.98 -13.77
C GLU A 96 1.61 -18.18 -15.25
N GLY A 97 2.41 -17.30 -15.85
CA GLY A 97 2.78 -17.36 -17.27
C GLY A 97 1.59 -17.16 -18.21
N ALA A 98 0.50 -16.56 -17.72
CA ALA A 98 -0.72 -16.35 -18.48
C ALA A 98 -0.55 -15.21 -19.50
N THR A 99 -0.43 -15.58 -20.78
CA THR A 99 -0.12 -14.68 -21.91
C THR A 99 -1.36 -14.13 -22.63
N GLU A 100 -2.58 -14.54 -22.26
CA GLU A 100 -3.79 -14.11 -22.98
C GLU A 100 -4.98 -13.89 -22.04
N PHE A 101 -4.96 -12.77 -21.31
CA PHE A 101 -6.19 -12.23 -20.72
C PHE A 101 -6.82 -11.23 -21.69
N ASP A 102 -8.09 -11.47 -22.02
CA ASP A 102 -8.95 -10.49 -22.67
C ASP A 102 -8.90 -9.15 -21.90
N SER A 103 -8.79 -8.02 -22.61
CA SER A 103 -8.55 -6.69 -22.01
C SER A 103 -9.59 -6.33 -20.95
N VAL A 104 -10.84 -6.78 -21.12
CA VAL A 104 -11.93 -6.58 -20.16
C VAL A 104 -11.68 -7.39 -18.88
N LYS A 105 -11.22 -8.63 -19.00
CA LYS A 105 -10.96 -9.51 -17.85
C LYS A 105 -9.79 -8.99 -17.02
N THR A 106 -8.72 -8.55 -17.67
CA THR A 106 -7.58 -7.90 -17.01
C THR A 106 -8.01 -6.72 -16.15
N ALA A 107 -8.82 -5.82 -16.72
CA ALA A 107 -9.30 -4.65 -15.99
C ALA A 107 -10.19 -5.03 -14.80
N LEU A 108 -11.05 -6.05 -14.95
CA LEU A 108 -11.86 -6.58 -13.86
C LEU A 108 -11.00 -7.22 -12.76
N TYR A 109 -9.95 -7.96 -13.10
CA TYR A 109 -9.01 -8.52 -12.12
C TYR A 109 -8.31 -7.42 -11.33
N ALA A 110 -7.65 -6.49 -12.01
CA ALA A 110 -6.95 -5.39 -11.35
C ALA A 110 -7.91 -4.54 -10.49
N GLY A 111 -9.11 -4.26 -11.01
CA GLY A 111 -10.15 -3.52 -10.28
C GLY A 111 -10.66 -4.27 -9.03
N SER A 112 -10.87 -5.58 -9.14
CA SER A 112 -11.30 -6.41 -8.00
C SER A 112 -10.22 -6.53 -6.92
N LEU A 113 -8.94 -6.66 -7.31
CA LEU A 113 -7.80 -6.64 -6.40
C LEU A 113 -7.67 -5.29 -5.69
N PHE A 114 -7.82 -4.18 -6.42
CA PHE A 114 -7.82 -2.84 -5.84
C PHE A 114 -8.95 -2.67 -4.82
N LEU A 115 -10.16 -3.12 -5.16
CA LEU A 115 -11.32 -3.05 -4.28
C LEU A 115 -11.11 -3.89 -3.00
N LEU A 116 -10.54 -5.09 -3.14
CA LEU A 116 -10.21 -5.96 -2.01
C LEU A 116 -9.19 -5.28 -1.07
N LEU A 117 -8.13 -4.67 -1.63
CA LEU A 117 -7.12 -3.94 -0.85
C LEU A 117 -7.70 -2.69 -0.18
N LEU A 118 -8.60 -1.97 -0.86
CA LEU A 118 -9.31 -0.82 -0.31
C LEU A 118 -10.21 -1.24 0.86
N LEU A 119 -11.00 -2.31 0.71
CA LEU A 119 -11.83 -2.86 1.78
C LEU A 119 -10.98 -3.30 2.97
N TYR A 120 -9.87 -3.99 2.69
CA TYR A 120 -8.89 -4.38 3.70
C TYR A 120 -8.34 -3.17 4.48
N TYR A 121 -7.99 -2.09 3.79
CA TYR A 121 -7.51 -0.86 4.43
C TYR A 121 -8.56 -0.23 5.36
N TYR A 122 -9.81 -0.07 4.90
CA TYR A 122 -10.87 0.50 5.73
C TYR A 122 -11.23 -0.39 6.91
N PHE A 123 -11.29 -1.71 6.70
CA PHE A 123 -11.53 -2.68 7.76
C PHE A 123 -10.46 -2.60 8.85
N LYS A 124 -9.18 -2.59 8.45
CA LYS A 124 -8.04 -2.44 9.36
C LYS A 124 -8.11 -1.12 10.13
N ARG A 125 -8.50 -0.02 9.46
CA ARG A 125 -8.72 1.28 10.10
C ARG A 125 -9.89 1.27 11.09
N GLY A 126 -10.94 0.50 10.81
CA GLY A 126 -12.07 0.26 11.72
C GLY A 126 -11.66 -0.44 13.01
N ILE A 127 -10.88 -1.53 12.91
CA ILE A 127 -10.33 -2.23 14.09
C ILE A 127 -9.48 -1.26 14.93
N TYR A 128 -8.64 -0.45 14.29
CA TYR A 128 -7.86 0.56 14.99
C TYR A 128 -8.68 1.64 15.68
N ALA A 129 -9.83 2.02 15.12
CA ALA A 129 -10.75 2.95 15.76
C ALA A 129 -11.39 2.34 17.02
N LEU A 130 -11.80 1.08 16.96
CA LEU A 130 -12.39 0.36 18.09
C LEU A 130 -11.38 0.16 19.23
N LEU A 131 -10.15 -0.24 18.91
CA LEU A 131 -9.07 -0.36 19.90
C LEU A 131 -8.69 1.01 20.49
N GLY A 132 -8.61 2.02 19.61
CA GLY A 132 -8.45 3.43 19.93
C GLY A 132 -9.38 3.92 21.02
N TRP A 133 -10.67 3.63 20.84
CA TRP A 133 -11.72 4.05 21.74
C TRP A 133 -11.71 3.27 23.07
N THR A 134 -11.49 1.95 23.01
CA THR A 134 -11.68 1.08 24.18
C THR A 134 -10.53 1.19 25.18
N PHE A 135 -9.29 1.35 24.70
CA PHE A 135 -8.11 1.12 25.54
C PHE A 135 -7.14 2.30 25.64
N PHE A 136 -7.26 3.31 24.79
CA PHE A 136 -6.24 4.36 24.68
C PHE A 136 -6.75 5.74 25.10
N GLU A 137 -5.89 6.48 25.81
CA GLU A 137 -6.09 7.92 25.98
C GLU A 137 -6.09 8.61 24.62
N LYS A 138 -6.99 9.59 24.44
CA LYS A 138 -7.20 10.29 23.17
C LYS A 138 -5.90 10.87 22.58
N GLU A 139 -4.99 11.34 23.43
CA GLU A 139 -3.72 11.92 23.00
C GLU A 139 -2.72 10.87 22.49
N SER A 140 -2.50 9.80 23.26
CA SER A 140 -1.65 8.66 22.88
C SER A 140 -2.15 7.96 21.62
N TYR A 141 -3.47 7.82 21.49
CA TYR A 141 -4.10 7.29 20.27
C TYR A 141 -3.86 8.19 19.05
N ARG A 142 -4.02 9.51 19.21
CA ARG A 142 -3.75 10.46 18.12
C ARG A 142 -2.28 10.41 17.68
N LEU A 143 -1.33 10.35 18.61
CA LEU A 143 0.09 10.22 18.30
C LEU A 143 0.38 8.92 17.54
N TRP A 144 -0.24 7.81 17.97
CA TRP A 144 -0.13 6.53 17.29
C TRP A 144 -0.71 6.59 15.86
N GLN A 145 -1.89 7.19 15.68
CA GLN A 145 -2.52 7.35 14.36
C GLN A 145 -1.64 8.16 13.38
N VAL A 146 -1.05 9.27 13.84
CA VAL A 146 -0.13 10.08 13.02
C VAL A 146 1.10 9.24 12.63
N GLY A 147 1.65 8.47 13.59
CA GLY A 147 2.76 7.57 13.31
C GLY A 147 2.43 6.45 12.33
N TYR A 148 1.19 5.92 12.38
CA TYR A 148 0.70 4.91 11.44
C TYR A 148 0.56 5.47 10.03
N GLN A 149 -0.07 6.64 9.89
CA GLN A 149 -0.22 7.31 8.59
C GLN A 149 1.15 7.60 7.98
N ALA A 150 2.09 8.10 8.79
CA ALA A 150 3.45 8.38 8.35
C ALA A 150 4.18 7.13 7.84
N SER A 151 4.02 6.00 8.53
CA SER A 151 4.58 4.72 8.08
C SER A 151 3.97 4.23 6.77
N LEU A 152 2.68 4.48 6.55
CA LEU A 152 1.99 4.12 5.30
C LEU A 152 2.48 4.99 4.14
N ASP A 153 2.65 6.29 4.38
CA ASP A 153 3.15 7.23 3.37
C ASP A 153 4.59 6.87 2.95
N LEU A 154 5.46 6.53 3.91
CA LEU A 154 6.81 6.05 3.62
C LEU A 154 6.80 4.74 2.82
N LEU A 155 5.91 3.82 3.17
CA LEU A 155 5.76 2.56 2.44
C LEU A 155 5.34 2.80 0.97
N GLY A 156 4.44 3.74 0.74
CA GLY A 156 4.03 4.16 -0.60
C GLY A 156 5.17 4.68 -1.46
N VAL A 157 6.10 5.45 -0.86
CA VAL A 157 7.31 5.90 -1.55
C VAL A 157 8.25 4.73 -1.85
N LEU A 158 8.47 3.85 -0.86
CA LEU A 158 9.35 2.69 -1.02
C LEU A 158 8.86 1.70 -2.08
N PHE A 159 7.54 1.55 -2.25
CA PHE A 159 6.94 0.64 -3.23
C PHE A 159 7.18 1.02 -4.69
N TYR A 160 7.60 2.26 -4.99
CA TYR A 160 8.07 2.57 -6.35
C TYR A 160 9.29 1.73 -6.74
N ILE A 161 10.21 1.45 -5.82
CA ILE A 161 11.44 0.71 -6.12
C ILE A 161 11.15 -0.71 -6.64
N PRO A 162 10.41 -1.58 -5.92
CA PRO A 162 10.10 -2.93 -6.40
C PRO A 162 9.18 -2.93 -7.62
N LEU A 163 8.28 -1.93 -7.75
CA LEU A 163 7.39 -1.82 -8.91
C LEU A 163 8.16 -1.45 -10.19
N LEU A 164 9.07 -0.48 -10.10
CA LEU A 164 9.91 -0.11 -11.24
C LEU A 164 10.88 -1.25 -11.58
N TRP A 165 11.39 -1.99 -10.59
CA TRP A 165 12.23 -3.17 -10.85
C TRP A 165 11.48 -4.20 -11.70
N ILE A 166 10.29 -4.64 -11.28
CA ILE A 166 9.55 -5.69 -11.99
C ILE A 166 9.08 -5.25 -13.38
N LEU A 167 8.90 -3.94 -13.59
CA LEU A 167 8.50 -3.34 -14.87
C LEU A 167 9.67 -3.14 -15.84
N PHE A 168 10.80 -2.59 -15.37
CA PHE A 168 11.95 -2.27 -16.23
C PHE A 168 12.88 -3.45 -16.47
N ILE A 169 13.06 -4.30 -15.45
CA ILE A 169 14.06 -5.35 -15.49
C ILE A 169 13.34 -6.68 -15.62
N ASP A 170 13.66 -7.41 -16.69
CA ASP A 170 13.15 -8.77 -16.89
C ASP A 170 13.96 -9.79 -16.08
N THR A 171 14.02 -9.58 -14.76
CA THR A 171 14.53 -10.55 -13.79
C THR A 171 13.39 -11.45 -13.31
N ASP A 172 13.74 -12.63 -12.79
CA ASP A 172 12.78 -13.50 -12.11
C ASP A 172 11.94 -12.72 -11.09
N PRO A 173 10.61 -12.89 -11.08
CA PRO A 173 9.69 -12.11 -10.25
C PRO A 173 9.86 -12.36 -8.74
N ILE A 174 10.65 -13.35 -8.35
CA ILE A 174 10.94 -13.72 -6.95
C ILE A 174 11.72 -12.61 -6.23
N TYR A 175 12.72 -12.01 -6.89
CA TYR A 175 13.55 -10.96 -6.28
C TYR A 175 12.76 -9.67 -5.96
N PRO A 176 12.02 -9.06 -6.91
CA PRO A 176 11.21 -7.88 -6.60
C PRO A 176 10.09 -8.20 -5.58
N PHE A 177 9.55 -9.43 -5.60
CA PHE A 177 8.59 -9.88 -4.59
C PHE A 177 9.20 -9.96 -3.19
N GLY A 178 10.42 -10.49 -3.07
CA GLY A 178 11.18 -10.51 -1.82
C GLY A 178 11.41 -9.10 -1.27
N LEU A 179 11.77 -8.15 -2.14
CA LEU A 179 11.96 -6.74 -1.77
C LEU A 179 10.65 -6.08 -1.31
N PHE A 180 9.56 -6.28 -2.05
CA PHE A 180 8.24 -5.78 -1.69
C PHE A 180 7.78 -6.29 -0.32
N SER A 181 7.93 -7.60 -0.08
CA SER A 181 7.65 -8.23 1.21
C SER A 181 8.54 -7.67 2.33
N ALA A 182 9.84 -7.50 2.09
CA ALA A 182 10.76 -6.94 3.07
C ALA A 182 10.38 -5.51 3.49
N PHE A 183 10.04 -4.63 2.54
CA PHE A 183 9.56 -3.28 2.86
C PHE A 183 8.25 -3.29 3.64
N TYR A 184 7.32 -4.17 3.28
CA TYR A 184 6.10 -4.35 4.05
C TYR A 184 6.40 -4.78 5.50
N LEU A 185 7.24 -5.79 5.71
CA LEU A 185 7.63 -6.28 7.03
C LEU A 185 8.34 -5.19 7.86
N LEU A 186 9.27 -4.46 7.26
CA LEU A 186 9.98 -3.36 7.93
C LEU A 186 8.99 -2.29 8.42
N SER A 187 8.00 -1.91 7.61
CA SER A 187 6.97 -0.95 8.02
C SER A 187 6.18 -1.43 9.25
N ARG A 188 5.91 -2.74 9.34
CA ARG A 188 5.22 -3.33 10.50
C ARG A 188 6.08 -3.32 11.75
N CYS A 189 7.37 -3.67 11.62
CA CYS A 189 8.32 -3.58 12.72
C CYS A 189 8.41 -2.16 13.31
N VAL A 190 8.39 -1.13 12.45
CA VAL A 190 8.40 0.28 12.88
C VAL A 190 7.14 0.64 13.69
N ILE A 191 5.95 0.20 13.25
CA ILE A 191 4.70 0.47 13.97
C ILE A 191 4.67 -0.26 15.32
N ILE A 192 5.10 -1.52 15.36
CA ILE A 192 5.17 -2.31 16.59
C ILE A 192 6.13 -1.65 17.59
N TYR A 193 7.33 -1.27 17.13
CA TYR A 193 8.32 -0.58 17.96
C TYR A 193 7.77 0.73 18.55
N LYS A 194 7.10 1.54 17.73
CA LYS A 194 6.46 2.78 18.21
C LYS A 194 5.37 2.51 19.24
N THR A 195 4.55 1.49 19.00
CA THR A 195 3.49 1.09 19.94
C THR A 195 4.09 0.77 21.31
N ILE A 196 5.13 -0.07 21.35
CA ILE A 196 5.85 -0.40 22.60
C ILE A 196 6.38 0.86 23.29
N ARG A 197 6.98 1.79 22.52
CA ARG A 197 7.59 3.02 23.07
C ARG A 197 6.55 4.02 23.61
N ILE A 198 5.41 4.18 22.94
CA ILE A 198 4.34 5.12 23.32
C ILE A 198 3.64 4.66 24.60
N PHE A 199 3.40 3.36 24.74
CA PHE A 199 2.60 2.84 25.84
C PHE A 199 3.38 2.51 27.11
N GLN A 200 4.71 2.73 27.15
CA GLN A 200 5.58 2.62 28.35
C GLN A 200 5.08 1.55 29.32
N ILE A 201 5.04 0.30 28.86
CA ILE A 201 4.39 -0.82 29.56
C ILE A 201 4.90 -0.87 31.01
N LYS A 202 4.03 -0.50 31.96
CA LYS A 202 4.19 -0.92 33.35
C LYS A 202 4.16 -2.44 33.35
N LYS A 203 5.02 -3.10 34.13
CA LYS A 203 5.37 -4.53 34.07
C LYS A 203 4.20 -5.56 34.09
N GLY A 204 2.93 -5.16 34.09
CA GLY A 204 1.74 -6.03 34.06
C GLY A 204 0.96 -6.11 32.73
N ASP A 205 1.17 -5.22 31.76
CA ASP A 205 0.29 -5.11 30.56
C ASP A 205 0.77 -5.89 29.31
N TYR A 206 1.55 -6.97 29.48
CA TYR A 206 2.02 -7.76 28.33
C TYR A 206 0.89 -8.45 27.56
N LEU A 207 -0.20 -8.83 28.24
CA LEU A 207 -1.40 -9.38 27.61
C LEU A 207 -2.06 -8.36 26.66
N PHE A 208 -1.98 -7.07 27.01
CA PHE A 208 -2.51 -5.99 26.21
C PHE A 208 -1.71 -5.81 24.92
N LEU A 209 -0.37 -5.84 24.98
CA LEU A 209 0.49 -5.83 23.81
C LEU A 209 0.21 -7.03 22.89
N PHE A 210 0.03 -8.22 23.47
CA PHE A 210 -0.25 -9.44 22.70
C PHE A 210 -1.60 -9.37 21.97
N LEU A 211 -2.66 -8.97 22.67
CA LEU A 211 -3.99 -8.79 22.07
C LEU A 211 -3.95 -7.72 20.96
N TYR A 212 -3.20 -6.64 21.19
CA TYR A 212 -2.99 -5.57 20.22
C TYR A 212 -2.29 -6.07 18.95
N LEU A 213 -1.18 -6.81 19.09
CA LEU A 213 -0.45 -7.43 17.97
C LEU A 213 -1.35 -8.38 17.15
N CYS A 214 -2.15 -9.21 17.83
CA CYS A 214 -3.07 -10.13 17.15
C CYS A 214 -4.16 -9.39 16.36
N ALA A 215 -4.78 -8.38 16.98
CA ALA A 215 -5.83 -7.61 16.34
C ALA A 215 -5.32 -6.77 15.17
N GLN A 216 -4.07 -6.28 15.25
CA GLN A 216 -3.47 -5.41 14.25
C GLN A 216 -2.83 -6.17 13.07
N GLU A 217 -2.13 -7.28 13.33
CA GLU A 217 -1.32 -7.98 12.32
C GLU A 217 -1.94 -9.31 11.89
N ILE A 218 -2.39 -10.15 12.84
CA ILE A 218 -2.84 -11.52 12.51
C ILE A 218 -4.26 -11.51 11.91
N ALA A 219 -5.21 -10.85 12.57
CA ALA A 219 -6.61 -10.88 12.15
C ALA A 219 -6.84 -10.28 10.73
N PRO A 220 -6.27 -9.10 10.38
CA PRO A 220 -6.46 -8.55 9.05
C PRO A 220 -5.79 -9.40 7.97
N LEU A 221 -4.60 -9.95 8.24
CA LEU A 221 -3.83 -10.72 7.28
C LEU A 221 -4.51 -12.06 6.97
N PHE A 222 -5.08 -12.72 7.98
CA PHE A 222 -5.91 -13.91 7.79
C PHE A 222 -7.13 -13.63 6.90
N LEU A 223 -7.82 -12.50 7.14
CA LEU A 223 -8.97 -12.10 6.31
C LEU A 223 -8.56 -11.80 4.87
N PHE A 224 -7.42 -11.14 4.67
CA PHE A 224 -6.90 -10.84 3.34
C PHE A 224 -6.58 -12.11 2.53
N ILE A 225 -5.91 -13.09 3.15
CA ILE A 225 -5.59 -14.37 2.48
C ILE A 225 -6.88 -15.08 2.07
N ASN A 226 -7.84 -15.22 2.99
CA ASN A 226 -9.12 -15.87 2.67
C ASN A 226 -9.91 -15.10 1.60
N GLY A 227 -9.88 -13.77 1.63
CA GLY A 227 -10.49 -12.93 0.61
C GLY A 227 -9.85 -13.11 -0.77
N ALA A 228 -8.51 -13.20 -0.83
CA ALA A 228 -7.78 -13.47 -2.06
C ALA A 228 -8.06 -14.87 -2.62
N VAL A 229 -8.15 -15.89 -1.75
CA VAL A 229 -8.51 -17.26 -2.15
C VAL A 229 -9.97 -17.32 -2.64
N LEU A 230 -10.89 -16.61 -1.98
CA LEU A 230 -12.28 -16.54 -2.42
C LEU A 230 -12.38 -15.86 -3.79
N LEU A 231 -11.63 -14.78 -4.00
CA LEU A 231 -11.55 -14.09 -5.26
C LEU A 231 -11.01 -15.03 -6.35
N TYR A 232 -9.91 -15.73 -6.08
CA TYR A 232 -9.35 -16.74 -6.98
C TYR A 232 -10.35 -17.85 -7.33
N ASN A 233 -11.05 -18.41 -6.35
CA ASN A 233 -12.03 -19.47 -6.58
C ASN A 233 -13.24 -18.97 -7.38
N PHE A 234 -13.74 -17.77 -7.09
CA PHE A 234 -14.82 -17.16 -7.85
C PHE A 234 -14.43 -16.98 -9.31
N ILE A 235 -13.20 -16.56 -9.53
CA ILE A 235 -12.60 -16.37 -10.85
C ILE A 235 -12.47 -17.71 -11.58
N ALA A 236 -11.85 -18.71 -10.96
CA ALA A 236 -11.68 -20.04 -11.53
C ALA A 236 -13.03 -20.70 -11.85
N LEU A 237 -14.05 -20.48 -11.02
CA LEU A 237 -15.41 -20.95 -11.29
C LEU A 237 -16.03 -20.22 -12.48
N SER A 238 -15.83 -18.90 -12.59
CA SER A 238 -16.33 -18.10 -13.71
C SER A 238 -15.67 -18.44 -15.05
N THR A 239 -14.44 -18.95 -15.04
CA THR A 239 -13.75 -19.44 -16.25
C THR A 239 -14.14 -20.87 -16.62
N LEU A 240 -14.52 -21.72 -15.65
CA LEU A 240 -14.93 -23.12 -15.87
C LEU A 240 -16.36 -23.30 -16.40
N TRP A 241 -17.26 -22.33 -16.21
CA TRP A 241 -18.64 -22.37 -16.72
C TRP A 241 -18.79 -21.97 -18.20
N ARG A 242 -17.72 -22.06 -19.00
CA ARG A 242 -17.75 -21.75 -20.43
C ARG A 242 -16.96 -22.74 -21.28
#